data_AF-A0A1Y5FBE2-F1
#
_entry.id   AF-A0A1Y5FBE2-F1
#
_cell.length_a   1.000
_cell.length_b   1.000
_cell.length_c   1.000
_cell.angle_alpha   90.00
_cell.angle_beta   90.00
_cell.angle_gamma   90.00
#
_symmetry.space_group_name_H-M   'P 1'
#
loop_
_entity.id
_entity.type
_entity.pdbx_description
1 polymer ?
#
loop_
_entity_poly.entity_id
_entity_poly.type
_entity_poly.pdbx_seq_one_letter_code
_entity_poly.pdbx_strand_id
1 'polypeptide(L)'
;MIVYLDMDGVLANIHQKIGFDTPIDATPPEILKHGFFQSLEVMNGAAEFVNWALDHRELELWIATKIPSDNPYAATEKLLWVRENFFYLRNRVFIVPDKTNLNGEFLIDDDLKWGKFVGEFIHFNPRNPLTCFKKCKMMIERKLKNSRELSLSYNYSEGVKVVNKTNMDIKKIVMAKDGRVFENIKAHEGVVLFDPQVPEKDWCVDIEYVEWMDGEIRKKVRLESH
;
A
#
# COMPACT_ATOMS: atom_id res chain seq x y z
N MET A 1 4.13 2.96 2.56
CA MET A 1 3.17 1.86 2.73
C MET A 1 3.74 0.62 2.10
N ILE A 2 4.03 -0.38 2.92
CA ILE A 2 4.60 -1.67 2.55
C ILE A 2 3.47 -2.60 2.08
N VAL A 3 3.65 -3.19 0.90
CA VAL A 3 2.75 -4.18 0.33
C VAL A 3 3.55 -5.44 0.03
N TYR A 4 3.20 -6.54 0.71
CA TYR A 4 3.76 -7.85 0.42
C TYR A 4 2.93 -8.56 -0.63
N LEU A 5 3.60 -9.14 -1.62
CA LEU A 5 3.03 -9.97 -2.67
C LEU A 5 3.54 -11.39 -2.50
N ASP A 6 2.66 -12.38 -2.47
CA ASP A 6 3.10 -13.74 -2.69
C ASP A 6 3.70 -13.89 -4.10
N MET A 7 4.62 -14.85 -4.26
CA MET A 7 5.15 -15.17 -5.58
C MET A 7 4.22 -16.15 -6.30
N ASP A 8 4.18 -17.39 -5.85
CA ASP A 8 3.55 -18.53 -6.50
C ASP A 8 2.07 -18.65 -6.15
N GLY A 9 1.22 -18.16 -7.05
CA GLY A 9 -0.22 -18.04 -6.82
C GLY A 9 -0.72 -16.61 -7.04
N VAL A 10 0.18 -15.63 -6.94
CA VAL A 10 -0.11 -14.20 -7.18
C VAL A 10 0.68 -13.62 -8.34
N LEU A 11 2.02 -13.68 -8.31
CA LEU A 11 2.88 -13.16 -9.38
C LEU A 11 3.21 -14.21 -10.43
N ALA A 12 3.44 -15.45 -10.02
CA ALA A 12 3.77 -16.61 -10.84
C ALA A 12 2.59 -17.57 -10.84
N ASN A 13 2.18 -18.06 -12.01
CA ASN A 13 1.00 -18.88 -12.18
C ASN A 13 1.28 -20.37 -11.91
N ILE A 14 1.48 -20.71 -10.65
CA ILE A 14 1.72 -22.12 -10.24
C ILE A 14 0.53 -23.02 -10.57
N HIS A 15 -0.69 -22.51 -10.42
CA HIS A 15 -1.94 -23.24 -10.64
C HIS A 15 -2.15 -23.70 -12.09
N GLN A 16 -1.53 -23.05 -13.06
CA GLN A 16 -1.50 -23.51 -14.46
C GLN A 16 -0.73 -24.83 -14.63
N LYS A 17 0.27 -25.10 -13.78
CA LYS A 17 1.09 -26.32 -13.85
C LYS A 17 0.56 -27.46 -12.99
N ILE A 18 0.04 -27.14 -11.81
CA ILE A 18 -0.38 -28.18 -10.83
C ILE A 18 -1.91 -28.35 -10.74
N GLY A 19 -2.69 -27.44 -11.36
CA GLY A 19 -4.13 -27.40 -11.24
C GLY A 19 -4.62 -26.61 -10.02
N PHE A 20 -5.73 -25.90 -10.17
CA PHE A 20 -6.30 -25.01 -9.16
C PHE A 20 -6.83 -25.70 -7.89
N ASP A 21 -7.10 -27.00 -7.97
CA ASP A 21 -7.66 -27.77 -6.86
C ASP A 21 -6.57 -28.60 -6.14
N THR A 22 -5.30 -28.44 -6.54
CA THR A 22 -4.16 -29.12 -5.93
C THR A 22 -3.62 -28.27 -4.78
N PRO A 23 -3.63 -28.76 -3.53
CA PRO A 23 -3.05 -28.03 -2.41
C PRO A 23 -1.53 -27.93 -2.58
N ILE A 24 -0.99 -26.70 -2.66
CA ILE A 24 0.46 -26.47 -2.78
C ILE A 24 1.21 -26.99 -1.54
N ASP A 25 0.62 -26.83 -0.36
CA ASP A 25 1.19 -27.35 0.90
C ASP A 25 1.27 -28.88 0.95
N ALA A 26 0.56 -29.60 0.07
CA ALA A 26 0.70 -31.06 -0.06
C ALA A 26 1.98 -31.49 -0.78
N THR A 27 2.80 -30.52 -1.23
CA THR A 27 4.07 -30.76 -1.93
C THR A 27 3.90 -31.75 -3.09
N PRO A 28 3.05 -31.44 -4.08
CA PRO A 28 2.84 -32.33 -5.22
C PRO A 28 4.17 -32.65 -5.91
N PRO A 29 4.37 -33.88 -6.44
CA PRO A 29 5.67 -34.31 -6.98
C PRO A 29 6.26 -33.37 -8.05
N GLU A 30 5.41 -32.62 -8.77
CA GLU A 30 5.79 -31.61 -9.74
C GLU A 30 6.65 -30.51 -9.13
N ILE A 31 6.33 -30.02 -7.93
CA ILE A 31 7.01 -28.88 -7.31
C ILE A 31 8.38 -29.25 -6.75
N LEU A 32 8.72 -30.55 -6.71
CA LEU A 32 10.03 -31.07 -6.32
C LEU A 32 11.00 -31.16 -7.50
N LYS A 33 10.52 -30.99 -8.74
CA LYS A 33 11.37 -31.07 -9.94
C LYS A 33 12.24 -29.84 -10.05
N HIS A 34 13.52 -30.03 -10.37
CA HIS A 34 14.44 -28.93 -10.66
C HIS A 34 13.93 -28.07 -11.81
N GLY A 35 14.06 -26.76 -11.66
CA GLY A 35 13.59 -25.74 -12.59
C GLY A 35 12.07 -25.52 -12.57
N PHE A 36 11.33 -26.17 -11.68
CA PHE A 36 9.87 -26.04 -11.63
C PHE A 36 9.46 -24.58 -11.39
N PHE A 37 10.00 -23.93 -10.36
CA PHE A 37 9.59 -22.56 -10.01
C PHE A 37 10.10 -21.54 -11.04
N GLN A 38 11.29 -21.74 -11.59
CA GLN A 38 11.85 -20.87 -12.63
C GLN A 38 11.07 -20.94 -13.94
N SER A 39 10.37 -22.05 -14.20
CA SER A 39 9.59 -22.25 -15.42
C SER A 39 8.13 -21.77 -15.33
N LEU A 40 7.72 -21.16 -14.23
CA LEU A 40 6.35 -20.64 -14.07
C LEU A 40 6.11 -19.44 -14.99
N GLU A 41 4.91 -19.36 -15.56
CA GLU A 41 4.50 -18.18 -16.32
C GLU A 41 4.10 -17.03 -15.38
N VAL A 42 4.26 -15.79 -15.84
CA VAL A 42 3.78 -14.62 -15.11
C VAL A 42 2.25 -14.64 -15.07
N MET A 43 1.67 -14.42 -13.88
CA MET A 43 0.24 -14.34 -13.68
C MET A 43 -0.36 -13.19 -14.49
N ASN A 44 -1.50 -13.44 -15.13
CA ASN A 44 -2.17 -12.44 -15.95
C ASN A 44 -2.52 -11.18 -15.12
N GLY A 45 -2.05 -10.01 -15.55
CA GLY A 45 -2.20 -8.74 -14.85
C GLY A 45 -1.13 -8.41 -13.82
N ALA A 46 -0.22 -9.34 -13.47
CA ALA A 46 0.80 -9.09 -12.46
C ALA A 46 1.78 -7.98 -12.88
N ALA A 47 2.23 -7.99 -14.15
CA ALA A 47 3.13 -6.95 -14.66
C ALA A 47 2.49 -5.56 -14.66
N GLU A 48 1.22 -5.45 -15.03
CA GLU A 48 0.47 -4.19 -14.97
C GLU A 48 0.34 -3.68 -13.53
N PHE A 49 0.00 -4.57 -12.59
CA PHE A 49 -0.11 -4.23 -11.17
C PHE A 49 1.22 -3.79 -10.57
N VAL A 50 2.31 -4.51 -10.84
CA VAL A 50 3.65 -4.17 -10.35
C VAL A 50 4.11 -2.82 -10.90
N ASN A 51 3.94 -2.57 -12.20
CA ASN A 51 4.29 -1.28 -12.79
C ASN A 51 3.46 -0.14 -12.19
N TRP A 52 2.14 -0.31 -12.08
CA TRP A 52 1.27 0.66 -11.43
C TRP A 52 1.75 0.98 -10.00
N ALA A 53 2.11 -0.04 -9.22
CA ALA A 53 2.56 0.18 -7.85
C ALA A 53 3.94 0.86 -7.78
N LEU A 54 4.86 0.54 -8.70
CA LEU A 54 6.17 1.21 -8.80
C LEU A 54 6.05 2.69 -9.19
N ASP A 55 4.99 3.08 -9.91
CA ASP A 55 4.70 4.48 -10.24
C ASP A 55 4.23 5.30 -9.02
N HIS A 56 3.86 4.65 -7.90
CA HIS A 56 3.46 5.30 -6.65
C HIS A 56 4.62 5.34 -5.67
N ARG A 57 5.18 6.53 -5.42
CA ARG A 57 6.37 6.73 -4.56
C ARG A 57 6.15 6.33 -3.10
N GLU A 58 4.90 6.28 -2.67
CA GLU A 58 4.47 5.96 -1.32
C GLU A 58 4.32 4.45 -1.10
N LEU A 59 4.37 3.66 -2.18
CA LEU A 59 4.29 2.21 -2.12
C LEU A 59 5.68 1.59 -2.12
N GLU A 60 5.87 0.66 -1.20
CA GLU A 60 7.05 -0.17 -1.11
C GLU A 60 6.66 -1.63 -1.31
N LEU A 61 6.87 -2.12 -2.53
CA LEU A 61 6.58 -3.53 -2.85
C LEU A 61 7.70 -4.44 -2.33
N TRP A 62 7.29 -5.53 -1.70
CA TRP A 62 8.11 -6.66 -1.32
C TRP A 62 7.44 -7.96 -1.76
N ILE A 63 8.24 -8.95 -2.15
CA ILE A 63 7.77 -10.31 -2.40
C ILE A 63 7.98 -11.11 -1.12
N ALA A 64 6.95 -11.82 -0.67
CA ALA A 64 7.02 -12.72 0.48
C ALA A 64 6.59 -14.11 0.03
N THR A 65 7.53 -15.05 -0.08
CA THR A 65 7.26 -16.41 -0.57
C THR A 65 7.76 -17.44 0.44
N LYS A 66 7.12 -18.62 0.45
CA LYS A 66 7.53 -19.79 1.21
C LYS A 66 8.16 -20.81 0.24
N ILE A 67 9.09 -21.62 0.72
CA ILE A 67 9.60 -22.78 -0.01
C ILE A 67 8.96 -24.07 0.53
N PRO A 68 8.73 -25.09 -0.31
CA PRO A 68 8.35 -26.42 0.17
C PRO A 68 9.44 -27.01 1.07
N SER A 69 9.04 -27.71 2.14
CA SER A 69 9.99 -28.29 3.10
C SER A 69 10.98 -29.27 2.45
N ASP A 70 10.51 -30.01 1.43
CA ASP A 70 11.28 -31.05 0.74
C ASP A 70 11.93 -30.56 -0.57
N ASN A 71 11.91 -29.25 -0.85
CA ASN A 71 12.61 -28.66 -2.01
C ASN A 71 13.46 -27.42 -1.61
N PRO A 72 14.71 -27.62 -1.14
CA PRO A 72 15.60 -26.51 -0.81
C PRO A 72 16.02 -25.69 -2.04
N TYR A 73 16.00 -26.28 -3.25
CA TYR A 73 16.37 -25.59 -4.49
C TYR A 73 15.32 -24.55 -4.92
N ALA A 74 14.08 -24.69 -4.43
CA ALA A 74 13.00 -23.73 -4.68
C ALA A 74 13.39 -22.29 -4.31
N ALA A 75 14.20 -22.09 -3.27
CA ALA A 75 14.70 -20.78 -2.87
C ALA A 75 15.43 -20.07 -4.02
N THR A 76 16.44 -20.74 -4.59
CA THR A 76 17.24 -20.21 -5.69
C THR A 76 16.38 -20.02 -6.94
N GLU A 77 15.53 -20.98 -7.29
CA GLU A 77 14.68 -20.90 -8.48
C GLU A 77 13.69 -19.73 -8.42
N LYS A 78 13.07 -19.51 -7.25
CA LYS A 78 12.16 -18.39 -7.02
C LYS A 78 12.90 -17.04 -7.13
N LEU A 79 14.10 -16.93 -6.56
CA LEU A 79 14.92 -15.73 -6.68
C LEU A 79 15.34 -15.44 -8.13
N LEU A 80 15.71 -16.47 -8.89
CA LEU A 80 16.03 -16.34 -10.32
C LEU A 80 14.80 -15.91 -11.12
N TRP A 81 13.65 -16.53 -10.87
CA TRP A 81 12.39 -16.18 -11.51
C TRP A 81 12.02 -14.72 -11.30
N VAL A 82 12.13 -14.21 -10.07
CA VAL A 82 11.88 -12.78 -9.76
C VAL A 82 12.88 -11.90 -10.50
N ARG A 83 14.15 -12.27 -10.54
CA ARG A 83 15.18 -11.49 -11.25
C ARG A 83 14.89 -11.40 -12.76
N GLU A 84 14.38 -12.46 -13.35
CA GLU A 84 14.05 -12.54 -14.78
C GLU A 84 12.77 -11.78 -15.13
N ASN A 85 11.71 -11.90 -14.34
CA ASN A 85 10.39 -11.35 -14.66
C ASN A 85 10.11 -9.97 -14.04
N PHE A 86 10.70 -9.69 -12.87
CA PHE A 86 10.48 -8.46 -12.09
C PHE A 86 11.81 -7.92 -11.56
N PHE A 87 12.73 -7.58 -12.46
CA PHE A 87 14.10 -7.15 -12.14
C PHE A 87 14.19 -6.04 -11.06
N TYR A 88 13.23 -5.13 -11.00
CA TYR A 88 13.17 -4.07 -9.98
C TYR A 88 12.93 -4.59 -8.56
N LEU A 89 12.32 -5.76 -8.41
CA LEU A 89 12.04 -6.41 -7.13
C LEU A 89 13.08 -7.48 -6.74
N ARG A 90 14.14 -7.68 -7.53
CA ARG A 90 15.16 -8.75 -7.33
C ARG A 90 15.83 -8.76 -5.95
N ASN A 91 15.93 -7.59 -5.30
CA ASN A 91 16.50 -7.43 -3.96
C ASN A 91 15.43 -7.23 -2.87
N ARG A 92 14.15 -7.41 -3.23
CA ARG A 92 12.99 -7.20 -2.36
C ARG A 92 12.20 -8.48 -2.17
N VAL A 93 12.90 -9.57 -1.84
CA VAL A 93 12.31 -10.89 -1.65
C VAL A 93 12.60 -11.41 -0.25
N PHE A 94 11.54 -11.70 0.49
CA PHE A 94 11.59 -12.47 1.73
C PHE A 94 11.22 -13.91 1.42
N ILE A 95 12.15 -14.83 1.70
CA ILE A 95 11.84 -16.25 1.82
C ILE A 95 11.49 -16.49 3.28
N VAL A 96 10.21 -16.65 3.58
CA VAL A 96 9.70 -16.70 4.95
C VAL A 96 8.69 -17.84 5.10
N PRO A 97 8.88 -18.76 6.07
CA PRO A 97 7.95 -19.87 6.27
C PRO A 97 6.63 -19.44 6.88
N ASP A 98 6.61 -18.33 7.63
CA ASP A 98 5.43 -17.75 8.27
C ASP A 98 5.35 -16.24 8.02
N LYS A 99 4.46 -15.85 7.11
CA LYS A 99 4.27 -14.46 6.67
C LYS A 99 3.62 -13.59 7.74
N THR A 100 3.06 -14.15 8.81
CA THR A 100 2.49 -13.37 9.93
C THR A 100 3.57 -12.64 10.74
N ASN A 101 4.84 -13.02 10.59
CA ASN A 101 5.98 -12.32 11.20
C ASN A 101 6.44 -11.07 10.43
N LEU A 102 5.89 -10.82 9.24
CA LEU A 102 6.20 -9.62 8.47
C LEU A 102 5.36 -8.44 8.98
N ASN A 103 5.93 -7.25 8.96
CA ASN A 103 5.23 -6.02 9.31
C ASN A 103 5.03 -5.16 8.06
N GLY A 104 3.78 -4.81 7.76
CA GLY A 104 3.41 -3.99 6.61
C GLY A 104 1.89 -3.83 6.51
N GLU A 105 1.43 -2.91 5.66
CA GLU A 105 0.02 -2.55 5.61
C GLU A 105 -0.85 -3.53 4.83
N PHE A 106 -0.26 -4.28 3.89
CA PHE A 106 -0.95 -5.27 3.08
C PHE A 106 -0.13 -6.54 2.85
N LEU A 107 -0.83 -7.67 2.82
CA LEU A 107 -0.35 -8.95 2.26
C LEU A 107 -1.36 -9.44 1.23
N ILE A 108 -0.92 -9.63 -0.01
CA ILE A 108 -1.70 -10.21 -1.11
C ILE A 108 -1.22 -11.64 -1.34
N ASP A 109 -2.09 -12.61 -1.11
CA ASP A 109 -1.75 -14.04 -1.10
C ASP A 109 -2.94 -14.89 -1.54
N ASP A 110 -2.70 -16.00 -2.23
CA ASP A 110 -3.73 -16.96 -2.58
C ASP A 110 -4.04 -17.95 -1.45
N ASP A 111 -3.18 -18.07 -0.43
CA ASP A 111 -3.42 -18.96 0.69
C ASP A 111 -4.15 -18.25 1.86
N LEU A 112 -5.36 -18.71 2.16
CA LEU A 112 -6.20 -18.19 3.25
C LEU A 112 -5.57 -18.36 4.65
N LYS A 113 -4.57 -19.22 4.83
CA LYS A 113 -3.90 -19.42 6.13
C LYS A 113 -3.26 -18.13 6.66
N TRP A 114 -2.92 -17.19 5.78
CA TRP A 114 -2.35 -15.90 6.14
C TRP A 114 -3.37 -14.85 6.58
N GLY A 115 -4.65 -15.21 6.76
CA GLY A 115 -5.69 -14.31 7.25
C GLY A 115 -5.43 -13.68 8.62
N LYS A 116 -4.40 -14.15 9.36
CA LYS A 116 -3.92 -13.57 10.62
C LYS A 116 -2.74 -12.60 10.46
N PHE A 117 -2.41 -12.20 9.22
CA PHE A 117 -1.40 -11.17 8.97
C PHE A 117 -1.72 -9.90 9.77
N VAL A 118 -0.69 -9.25 10.33
CA VAL A 118 -0.87 -8.08 11.21
C VAL A 118 -1.48 -6.88 10.48
N GLY A 119 -1.14 -6.73 9.20
CA GLY A 119 -1.75 -5.75 8.31
C GLY A 119 -3.04 -6.25 7.67
N GLU A 120 -3.40 -5.66 6.54
CA GLU A 120 -4.62 -6.04 5.84
C GLU A 120 -4.34 -7.18 4.84
N PHE A 121 -4.93 -8.34 5.13
CA PHE A 121 -4.85 -9.49 4.23
C PHE A 121 -5.83 -9.36 3.07
N ILE A 122 -5.34 -9.49 1.84
CA ILE A 122 -6.14 -9.53 0.62
C ILE A 122 -5.97 -10.91 -0.02
N HIS A 123 -7.00 -11.74 0.11
CA HIS A 123 -7.03 -13.03 -0.58
C HIS A 123 -7.09 -12.85 -2.10
N PHE A 124 -6.15 -13.49 -2.80
CA PHE A 124 -6.02 -13.53 -4.24
C PHE A 124 -6.58 -14.85 -4.79
N ASN A 125 -7.59 -14.80 -5.65
CA ASN A 125 -8.12 -16.00 -6.30
C ASN A 125 -7.45 -16.16 -7.67
N PRO A 126 -6.54 -17.13 -7.84
CA PRO A 126 -5.78 -17.32 -9.08
C PRO A 126 -6.66 -17.71 -10.27
N ARG A 127 -7.91 -18.13 -10.06
CA ARG A 127 -8.89 -18.37 -11.14
C ARG A 127 -9.37 -17.07 -11.80
N ASN A 128 -9.26 -15.92 -11.12
CA ASN A 128 -9.74 -14.62 -11.58
C ASN A 128 -8.71 -13.49 -11.35
N PRO A 129 -7.49 -13.60 -11.87
CA PRO A 129 -6.37 -12.77 -11.44
C PRO A 129 -6.56 -11.28 -11.76
N LEU A 130 -7.13 -10.94 -12.93
CA LEU A 130 -7.43 -9.56 -13.31
C LEU A 130 -8.40 -8.88 -12.33
N THR A 131 -9.43 -9.60 -11.88
CA THR A 131 -10.39 -9.08 -10.89
C THR A 131 -9.72 -8.88 -9.55
N CYS A 132 -8.85 -9.81 -9.14
CA CYS A 132 -8.10 -9.71 -7.90
C CYS A 132 -7.13 -8.52 -7.91
N PHE A 133 -6.36 -8.30 -8.98
CA PHE A 133 -5.47 -7.13 -9.08
C PHE A 133 -6.25 -5.80 -9.08
N LYS A 134 -7.39 -5.73 -9.77
CA LYS A 134 -8.29 -4.56 -9.70
C LYS A 134 -8.75 -4.28 -8.27
N LYS A 135 -9.14 -5.32 -7.53
CA LYS A 135 -9.53 -5.21 -6.11
C LYS A 135 -8.35 -4.74 -5.24
N CYS A 136 -7.17 -5.32 -5.43
CA CYS A 136 -5.95 -4.94 -4.70
C CYS A 136 -5.65 -3.46 -4.90
N LYS A 137 -5.61 -3.00 -6.16
CA LYS A 137 -5.41 -1.60 -6.52
C LYS A 137 -6.43 -0.69 -5.83
N MET A 138 -7.72 -1.01 -5.91
CA MET A 138 -8.77 -0.22 -5.26
C MET A 138 -8.58 -0.11 -3.74
N MET A 139 -8.22 -1.20 -3.06
CA MET A 139 -8.01 -1.22 -1.61
C MET A 139 -6.78 -0.40 -1.21
N ILE A 140 -5.68 -0.57 -1.95
CA ILE A 140 -4.44 0.19 -1.76
C ILE A 140 -4.68 1.68 -1.98
N GLU A 141 -5.33 2.07 -3.09
CA GLU A 141 -5.68 3.47 -3.38
C GLU A 141 -6.58 4.09 -2.31
N ARG A 142 -7.55 3.32 -1.79
CA ARG A 142 -8.39 3.78 -0.68
C ARG A 142 -7.57 4.06 0.57
N LYS A 143 -6.60 3.19 0.89
CA LYS A 143 -5.71 3.38 2.05
C LYS A 143 -4.77 4.57 1.86
N LEU A 144 -4.23 4.75 0.65
CA LEU A 144 -3.46 5.94 0.28
C LEU A 144 -4.28 7.22 0.47
N LYS A 145 -5.50 7.28 -0.07
CA LYS A 145 -6.41 8.43 0.10
C LYS A 145 -6.72 8.71 1.58
N ASN A 146 -7.01 7.67 2.37
CA ASN A 146 -7.27 7.81 3.80
C ASN A 146 -6.03 8.27 4.59
N SER A 147 -4.82 7.85 4.18
CA SER A 147 -3.58 8.30 4.81
C SER A 147 -3.26 9.77 4.51
N ARG A 148 -3.81 10.30 3.41
CA ARG A 148 -3.74 11.70 2.98
C ARG A 148 -4.96 12.52 3.40
N GLU A 149 -5.78 12.00 4.31
CA GLU A 149 -6.92 12.75 4.83
C GLU A 149 -6.40 13.93 5.66
N LEU A 150 -6.55 15.11 5.08
CA LEU A 150 -6.40 16.40 5.72
C LEU A 150 -7.79 16.95 6.00
N SER A 151 -8.10 17.15 7.27
CA SER A 151 -9.23 17.96 7.71
C SER A 151 -8.75 19.04 8.67
N LEU A 152 -9.62 20.01 8.92
CA LEU A 152 -9.41 20.98 9.97
C LEU A 152 -10.37 20.64 11.13
N SER A 153 -9.97 20.95 12.36
CA SER A 153 -10.89 21.02 13.49
C SER A 153 -10.72 22.36 14.19
N TYR A 154 -11.75 22.77 14.95
CA TYR A 154 -11.69 23.98 15.75
C TYR A 154 -12.21 23.73 17.16
N ASN A 155 -11.54 24.34 18.14
CA ASN A 155 -12.00 24.46 19.51
C ASN A 155 -11.62 25.84 20.06
N TYR A 156 -12.53 26.48 20.80
CA TYR A 156 -12.28 27.74 21.51
C TYR A 156 -11.05 27.75 22.42
N SER A 157 -10.64 26.60 22.94
CA SER A 157 -9.47 26.47 23.82
C SER A 157 -8.17 26.15 23.08
N GLU A 158 -8.24 25.67 21.84
CA GLU A 158 -7.08 25.14 21.10
C GLU A 158 -6.90 25.74 19.70
N GLY A 159 -7.82 26.63 19.29
CA GLY A 159 -7.86 27.24 17.97
C GLY A 159 -8.14 26.23 16.85
N VAL A 160 -7.64 26.51 15.64
CA VAL A 160 -7.83 25.65 14.46
C VAL A 160 -6.65 24.70 14.36
N LYS A 161 -6.93 23.40 14.30
CA LYS A 161 -5.92 22.35 14.14
C LYS A 161 -6.01 21.72 12.76
N VAL A 162 -4.86 21.36 12.22
CA VAL A 162 -4.78 20.33 11.18
C VAL A 162 -5.01 18.98 11.83
N VAL A 163 -6.01 18.28 11.31
CA VAL A 163 -6.25 16.88 11.63
C VAL A 163 -5.74 16.06 10.45
N ASN A 164 -4.75 15.24 10.73
CA ASN A 164 -4.13 14.32 9.79
C ASN A 164 -3.75 13.02 10.49
N LYS A 165 -3.74 11.93 9.72
CA LYS A 165 -3.35 10.60 10.21
C LYS A 165 -1.86 10.29 10.05
N THR A 166 -1.14 11.11 9.29
CA THR A 166 0.27 10.90 8.96
C THR A 166 1.00 12.23 8.95
N ASN A 167 2.30 12.21 9.27
CA ASN A 167 3.16 13.38 9.12
C ASN A 167 3.18 13.82 7.65
N MET A 168 2.97 15.11 7.42
CA MET A 168 2.95 15.69 6.10
C MET A 168 3.58 17.08 6.13
N ASP A 169 4.26 17.41 5.05
CA ASP A 169 4.78 18.75 4.81
C ASP A 169 3.81 19.48 3.89
N ILE A 170 3.25 20.57 4.39
CA ILE A 170 2.32 21.44 3.67
C ILE A 170 3.11 22.66 3.20
N LYS A 171 3.22 22.84 1.88
CA LYS A 171 3.95 23.99 1.32
C LYS A 171 3.24 25.30 1.56
N LYS A 172 1.91 25.32 1.46
CA LYS A 172 1.12 26.56 1.56
C LYS A 172 -0.32 26.33 2.01
N ILE A 173 -0.83 27.23 2.84
CA ILE A 173 -2.24 27.40 3.23
C ILE A 173 -2.59 28.88 3.04
N VAL A 174 -3.68 29.18 2.32
CA VAL A 174 -4.20 30.55 2.16
C VAL A 174 -5.58 30.65 2.80
N MET A 175 -5.76 31.66 3.63
CA MET A 175 -7.00 31.95 4.36
C MET A 175 -7.89 32.90 3.57
N ALA A 176 -9.13 32.51 3.23
CA ALA A 176 -10.00 33.41 2.45
C ALA A 176 -10.51 34.64 3.23
N LYS A 177 -10.65 34.58 4.56
CA LYS A 177 -11.25 35.68 5.34
C LYS A 177 -10.39 36.95 5.35
N ASP A 178 -9.06 36.81 5.37
CA ASP A 178 -8.14 37.96 5.46
C ASP A 178 -6.88 37.82 4.59
N GLY A 179 -6.79 36.79 3.76
CA GLY A 179 -5.67 36.59 2.84
C GLY A 179 -4.37 36.14 3.49
N ARG A 180 -4.36 35.80 4.79
CA ARG A 180 -3.15 35.27 5.44
C ARG A 180 -2.65 34.01 4.75
N VAL A 181 -1.34 33.96 4.54
CA VAL A 181 -0.65 32.85 3.91
C VAL A 181 0.30 32.22 4.93
N PHE A 182 0.21 30.90 5.08
CA PHE A 182 1.15 30.11 5.84
C PHE A 182 1.92 29.21 4.89
N GLU A 183 3.24 29.14 5.05
CA GLU A 183 4.09 28.37 4.16
C GLU A 183 4.98 27.41 4.95
N ASN A 184 5.35 26.29 4.32
CA ASN A 184 6.28 25.30 4.86
C ASN A 184 5.88 24.75 6.25
N ILE A 185 4.60 24.42 6.44
CA ILE A 185 4.08 23.87 7.69
C ILE A 185 4.38 22.36 7.74
N LYS A 186 5.09 21.92 8.77
CA LYS A 186 5.19 20.51 9.12
C LYS A 186 3.95 20.10 9.91
N ALA A 187 2.97 19.49 9.25
CA ALA A 187 1.77 19.00 9.91
C ALA A 187 2.00 17.56 10.40
N HIS A 188 1.92 17.37 11.71
CA HIS A 188 1.74 16.07 12.36
C HIS A 188 0.38 16.06 13.06
N GLU A 189 -0.03 14.91 13.59
CA GLU A 189 -1.30 14.81 14.32
C GLU A 189 -1.39 15.90 15.40
N GLY A 190 -2.45 16.72 15.32
CA GLY A 190 -2.74 17.78 16.29
C GLY A 190 -2.00 19.11 16.10
N VAL A 191 -1.36 19.36 14.94
CA VAL A 191 -0.73 20.67 14.67
C VAL A 191 -1.75 21.80 14.72
N VAL A 192 -1.51 22.73 15.63
CA VAL A 192 -2.30 23.96 15.79
C VAL A 192 -1.83 24.99 14.77
N LEU A 193 -2.73 25.46 13.92
CA LEU A 193 -2.47 26.55 12.97
C LEU A 193 -2.68 27.93 13.61
N PHE A 194 -3.57 28.02 14.61
CA PHE A 194 -3.94 29.26 15.29
C PHE A 194 -4.09 29.05 16.79
N ASP A 195 -3.57 29.97 17.59
CA ASP A 195 -3.83 30.04 19.04
C ASP A 195 -5.31 30.44 19.29
N PRO A 196 -5.96 30.05 20.41
CA PRO A 196 -7.34 30.37 20.82
C PRO A 196 -7.84 31.82 20.75
N GLN A 197 -7.02 32.82 20.38
CA GLN A 197 -7.46 34.21 20.22
C GLN A 197 -8.12 34.47 18.84
N VAL A 198 -9.06 33.61 18.44
CA VAL A 198 -9.87 33.82 17.24
C VAL A 198 -11.04 34.78 17.59
N PRO A 199 -11.42 35.73 16.71
CA PRO A 199 -12.41 36.76 17.05
C PRO A 199 -13.77 36.19 17.48
N GLU A 200 -14.47 36.92 18.36
CA GLU A 200 -15.83 36.57 18.80
C GLU A 200 -16.80 36.52 17.60
N LYS A 201 -17.16 35.30 17.20
CA LYS A 201 -18.20 34.91 16.21
C LYS A 201 -17.92 35.24 14.72
N ASP A 202 -18.66 34.53 13.85
CA ASP A 202 -18.69 34.69 12.38
C ASP A 202 -17.33 34.59 11.67
N TRP A 203 -16.61 33.49 11.88
CA TRP A 203 -15.37 33.23 11.15
C TRP A 203 -15.45 31.93 10.32
N CYS A 204 -14.76 31.94 9.19
CA CYS A 204 -14.64 30.83 8.27
C CYS A 204 -13.15 30.67 7.96
N VAL A 205 -12.66 29.43 8.02
CA VAL A 205 -11.34 29.07 7.49
C VAL A 205 -11.59 28.37 6.18
N ASP A 206 -11.40 29.10 5.09
CA ASP A 206 -11.31 28.51 3.77
C ASP A 206 -9.83 28.36 3.42
N ILE A 207 -9.40 27.12 3.23
CA ILE A 207 -8.11 26.83 2.61
C ILE A 207 -8.31 26.87 1.09
N GLU A 208 -7.75 27.88 0.42
CA GLU A 208 -7.86 28.00 -1.04
C GLU A 208 -7.21 26.81 -1.75
N TYR A 209 -6.00 26.43 -1.33
CA TYR A 209 -5.34 25.20 -1.72
C TYR A 209 -4.26 24.74 -0.74
N VAL A 210 -3.96 23.46 -0.79
CA VAL A 210 -2.84 22.78 -0.10
C VAL A 210 -1.96 22.18 -1.18
N GLU A 211 -0.66 22.41 -1.09
CA GLU A 211 0.34 21.74 -1.93
C GLU A 211 1.24 20.87 -1.05
N TRP A 212 1.31 19.58 -1.35
CA TRP A 212 2.20 18.64 -0.67
C TRP A 212 3.61 18.69 -1.27
N MET A 213 4.61 18.17 -0.55
CA MET A 213 6.01 18.16 -1.02
C MET A 213 6.21 17.37 -2.32
N ASP A 214 5.35 16.40 -2.61
CA ASP A 214 5.34 15.64 -3.86
C ASP A 214 4.76 16.43 -5.06
N GLY A 215 4.21 17.63 -4.83
CA GLY A 215 3.61 18.50 -5.85
C GLY A 215 2.11 18.31 -6.07
N GLU A 216 1.44 17.43 -5.30
CA GLU A 216 -0.03 17.32 -5.38
C GLU A 216 -0.70 18.59 -4.84
N ILE A 217 -1.80 19.03 -5.47
CA ILE A 217 -2.56 20.23 -5.08
C ILE A 217 -4.01 19.87 -4.81
N ARG A 218 -4.52 20.18 -3.61
CA ARG A 218 -5.95 20.08 -3.27
C ARG A 218 -6.53 21.46 -3.06
N LYS A 219 -7.63 21.78 -3.75
CA LYS A 219 -8.28 23.10 -3.70
C LYS A 219 -9.54 23.06 -2.83
N LYS A 220 -9.81 24.15 -2.11
CA LYS A 220 -11.05 24.42 -1.35
C LYS A 220 -11.37 23.42 -0.23
N VAL A 221 -10.60 23.42 0.85
CA VAL A 221 -11.02 22.78 2.12
C VAL A 221 -11.67 23.85 2.99
N ARG A 222 -12.97 23.70 3.27
CA ARG A 222 -13.78 24.70 3.99
C ARG A 222 -14.11 24.23 5.39
N LEU A 223 -13.85 25.06 6.40
CA LEU A 223 -14.33 24.89 7.76
C LEU A 223 -15.14 26.12 8.18
N GLU A 224 -16.41 25.91 8.52
CA GLU A 224 -17.30 26.94 9.05
C GLU A 224 -17.47 26.71 10.56
N SER A 225 -17.35 27.77 11.37
CA SER A 225 -17.90 27.73 12.74
C SER A 225 -19.42 27.99 12.64
N HIS A 226 -20.24 27.07 13.14
CA HIS A 226 -21.65 27.38 13.42
C HIS A 226 -21.77 28.31 14.64
#